data_AF-A0A661A3C7-F1
#
_entry.id   AF-A0A661A3C7-F1
#
_cell.length_a   1.000
_cell.length_b   1.000
_cell.length_c   1.000
_cell.angle_alpha   90.00
_cell.angle_beta   90.00
_cell.angle_gamma   90.00
#
_symmetry.space_group_name_H-M   'P 1'
#
loop_
_entity.id
_entity.type
_entity.pdbx_description
1 polymer ?
#
loop_
_entity_poly.entity_id
_entity_poly.type
_entity_poly.pdbx_seq_one_letter_code
_entity_poly.pdbx_strand_id
1 'polypeptide(L)'
;MEAPKPGSLNRQQKDLVDWFFIRLMNIYGNRFRTQFASSEQIVAAKVEWGDMICGSTREQLHAKLEVVKREGNNPDLKWPNIAYILALSSGASPTGVNEPAYRPPQTSLPSPGALAQARPSGEEALANMRESLLDSTTECRKSDRRSNKRGRRSSDHTPAASCPGKAHDPSQMDCGGFW
;
A
#
# COMPACT_ATOMS: atom_id res chain seq x y z
N MET A 1 9.50 6.38 21.88
CA MET A 1 8.77 6.06 20.63
C MET A 1 8.29 7.38 20.08
N GLU A 2 9.02 7.94 19.12
CA GLU A 2 8.72 9.24 18.52
C GLU A 2 7.56 9.04 17.52
N ALA A 3 6.49 9.82 17.66
CA ALA A 3 5.36 9.77 16.74
C ALA A 3 5.82 10.20 15.33
N PRO A 4 5.35 9.56 14.24
CA PRO A 4 5.71 9.94 12.89
C PRO A 4 5.25 11.39 12.64
N LYS A 5 6.22 12.29 12.36
CA LYS A 5 5.95 13.65 11.90
C LYS A 5 5.13 13.56 10.61
N PRO A 6 4.04 14.34 10.46
CA PRO A 6 3.29 14.38 9.22
C PRO A 6 4.25 14.82 8.10
N GLY A 7 4.45 13.92 7.14
CA GLY A 7 5.37 14.15 6.03
C GLY A 7 4.91 15.36 5.24
N SER A 8 5.68 16.44 5.25
CA SER A 8 5.42 17.57 4.36
C SER A 8 5.58 17.10 2.92
N LEU A 9 4.49 17.01 2.17
CA LEU A 9 4.52 16.67 0.75
C LEU A 9 5.51 17.56 0.00
N ASN A 10 6.34 16.96 -0.86
CA ASN A 10 7.24 17.68 -1.75
C ASN A 10 6.42 18.52 -2.75
N ARG A 11 7.03 19.54 -3.37
CA ARG A 11 6.38 20.41 -4.35
C ARG A 11 5.72 19.62 -5.49
N GLN A 12 6.42 18.63 -6.05
CA GLN A 12 5.87 17.78 -7.12
C GLN A 12 4.64 16.98 -6.67
N GLN A 13 4.63 16.52 -5.42
CA GLN A 13 3.51 15.79 -4.83
C GLN A 13 2.31 16.72 -4.61
N LYS A 14 2.56 17.94 -4.12
CA LYS A 14 1.52 18.98 -4.01
C LYS A 14 0.91 19.30 -5.37
N ASP A 15 1.74 19.48 -6.40
CA ASP A 15 1.28 19.72 -7.77
C ASP A 15 0.41 18.57 -8.31
N LEU A 16 0.78 17.32 -7.99
CA LEU A 16 0.00 16.14 -8.37
C LEU A 16 -1.37 16.08 -7.67
N VAL A 17 -1.38 16.34 -6.36
CA VAL A 17 -2.62 16.40 -5.55
C VAL A 17 -3.52 17.53 -6.05
N ASP A 18 -2.97 18.73 -6.27
CA ASP A 18 -3.71 19.86 -6.81
C ASP A 18 -4.29 19.55 -8.18
N TRP A 19 -3.49 18.97 -9.07
CA TRP A 19 -3.95 18.54 -10.39
C TRP A 19 -5.12 17.54 -10.31
N PHE A 20 -5.03 16.56 -9.40
CA PHE A 20 -6.09 15.58 -9.18
C PHE A 20 -7.41 16.24 -8.74
N PHE A 21 -7.36 17.13 -7.74
CA PHE A 21 -8.54 17.84 -7.24
C PHE A 21 -9.12 18.81 -8.28
N ILE A 22 -8.29 19.51 -9.05
CA ILE A 22 -8.76 20.34 -10.17
C ILE A 22 -9.51 19.48 -11.19
N ARG A 23 -9.01 18.27 -11.47
CA ARG A 23 -9.66 17.38 -12.42
C ARG A 23 -10.99 16.83 -11.89
N LEU A 24 -11.07 16.49 -10.60
CA LEU A 24 -12.34 16.13 -9.96
C LEU A 24 -13.36 17.26 -10.06
N MET A 25 -12.96 18.50 -9.78
CA MET A 25 -13.85 19.65 -9.90
C MET A 25 -14.40 19.81 -11.33
N ASN A 26 -13.57 19.55 -12.35
CA ASN A 26 -14.01 19.61 -13.75
C ASN A 26 -14.97 18.48 -14.14
N ILE A 27 -14.81 17.28 -13.57
CA ILE A 27 -15.69 16.12 -13.85
C ILE A 27 -17.05 16.29 -13.16
N TYR A 28 -17.04 16.68 -11.89
CA TYR A 28 -18.23 16.70 -11.05
C TYR A 28 -18.96 18.05 -11.03
N GLY A 29 -18.28 19.14 -11.40
CA GLY A 29 -18.85 20.47 -11.50
C GLY A 29 -19.54 20.91 -10.22
N ASN A 30 -20.84 21.18 -10.30
CA ASN A 30 -21.62 21.62 -9.15
C ASN A 30 -21.64 20.61 -7.99
N ARG A 31 -21.64 19.29 -8.29
CA ARG A 31 -21.64 18.25 -7.26
C ARG A 31 -20.38 18.30 -6.39
N PHE A 32 -19.25 18.65 -6.98
CA PHE A 32 -18.01 18.85 -6.23
C PHE A 32 -18.16 20.00 -5.22
N ARG A 33 -18.71 21.13 -5.67
CA ARG A 33 -18.92 22.31 -4.80
C ARG A 33 -19.96 22.06 -3.71
N THR A 34 -20.94 21.21 -3.95
CA THR A 34 -21.91 20.80 -2.92
C THR A 34 -21.26 19.95 -1.83
N GLN A 35 -20.34 19.05 -2.19
CA GLN A 35 -19.65 18.21 -1.21
C GLN A 35 -18.52 18.97 -0.49
N PHE A 36 -17.78 19.80 -1.21
CA PHE A 36 -16.70 20.64 -0.68
C PHE A 36 -17.12 22.10 -0.78
N ALA A 37 -17.95 22.53 0.17
CA ALA A 37 -18.56 23.85 0.18
C ALA A 37 -17.58 24.98 0.55
N SER A 38 -16.52 24.66 1.29
CA SER A 38 -15.49 25.62 1.70
C SER A 38 -14.10 25.24 1.19
N SER A 39 -13.23 26.25 1.04
CA SER A 39 -11.82 26.04 0.71
C SER A 39 -11.09 25.22 1.79
N GLU A 40 -11.47 25.39 3.05
CA GLU A 40 -10.91 24.63 4.18
C GLU A 40 -11.20 23.14 4.07
N GLN A 41 -12.40 22.75 3.62
CA GLN A 41 -12.74 21.34 3.38
C GLN A 41 -11.90 20.74 2.25
N ILE A 42 -11.62 21.52 1.20
CA ILE A 42 -10.73 21.09 0.11
C ILE A 42 -9.31 20.90 0.65
N VAL A 43 -8.81 21.83 1.48
CA VAL A 43 -7.47 21.71 2.09
C VAL A 43 -7.40 20.49 3.01
N ALA A 44 -8.40 20.29 3.87
CA ALA A 44 -8.48 19.12 4.74
C ALA A 44 -8.48 17.82 3.93
N ALA A 45 -9.27 17.75 2.85
CA ALA A 45 -9.29 16.59 1.96
C ALA A 45 -7.94 16.38 1.25
N LYS A 46 -7.25 17.45 0.82
CA LYS A 46 -5.91 17.32 0.23
C LYS A 46 -4.89 16.77 1.22
N VAL A 47 -5.01 17.13 2.50
CA VAL A 47 -4.16 16.60 3.58
C VAL A 47 -4.48 15.14 3.85
N GLU A 48 -5.76 14.79 3.97
CA GLU A 48 -6.22 13.43 4.27
C GLU A 48 -5.86 12.44 3.14
N TRP A 49 -6.10 12.83 1.90
CA TRP A 49 -5.95 11.94 0.74
C TRP A 49 -4.60 12.10 0.03
N GLY A 50 -3.78 13.08 0.43
CA GLY A 50 -2.54 13.45 -0.26
C GLY A 50 -1.57 12.29 -0.39
N ASP A 51 -1.33 11.56 0.69
CA ASP A 51 -0.41 10.42 0.70
C ASP A 51 -0.90 9.29 -0.22
N MET A 52 -2.20 8.99 -0.22
CA MET A 52 -2.80 7.97 -1.09
C MET A 52 -2.75 8.37 -2.57
N ILE A 53 -2.99 9.64 -2.88
CA ILE A 53 -2.87 10.17 -4.24
C ILE A 53 -1.42 10.05 -4.73
N CYS A 54 -0.45 10.40 -3.88
CA CYS A 54 0.97 10.32 -4.19
C CYS A 54 1.49 8.88 -4.34
N GLY A 55 0.76 7.89 -3.83
CA GLY A 55 1.05 6.47 -4.06
C GLY A 55 0.76 5.98 -5.49
N SER A 56 0.05 6.77 -6.31
CA SER A 56 -0.26 6.46 -7.71
C SER A 56 0.49 7.38 -8.67
N THR A 57 0.87 6.88 -9.85
CA THR A 57 1.45 7.75 -10.89
C THR A 57 0.38 8.64 -11.52
N ARG A 58 0.80 9.72 -12.16
CA ARG A 58 -0.11 10.65 -12.84
C ARG A 58 -0.93 9.96 -13.93
N GLU A 59 -0.33 9.03 -14.65
CA GLU A 59 -0.96 8.25 -15.72
C GLU A 59 -2.02 7.30 -15.15
N GLN A 60 -1.73 6.65 -14.02
CA GLN A 60 -2.69 5.79 -13.32
C GLN A 60 -3.89 6.60 -12.83
N LEU A 61 -3.65 7.75 -12.20
CA LEU A 61 -4.71 8.66 -11.75
C LEU A 61 -5.54 9.16 -12.94
N HIS A 62 -4.90 9.51 -14.06
CA HIS A 62 -5.60 9.90 -15.28
C HIS A 62 -6.51 8.77 -15.80
N ALA A 63 -6.00 7.53 -15.86
CA ALA A 63 -6.77 6.37 -16.27
C ALA A 63 -8.00 6.14 -15.36
N LYS A 64 -7.82 6.22 -14.02
CA LYS A 64 -8.93 6.12 -13.06
C LYS A 64 -9.98 7.21 -13.30
N LEU A 65 -9.56 8.46 -13.50
CA LEU A 65 -10.48 9.58 -13.74
C LEU A 65 -11.22 9.49 -15.08
N GLU A 66 -10.63 8.87 -16.11
CA GLU A 66 -11.32 8.60 -17.36
C GLU A 66 -12.37 7.49 -17.21
N VAL A 67 -12.15 6.50 -16.34
CA VAL A 67 -13.19 5.53 -15.96
C VAL A 67 -14.36 6.25 -15.28
N VAL A 68 -14.08 7.14 -14.32
CA VAL A 68 -15.11 7.94 -13.64
C VAL A 68 -15.94 8.74 -14.64
N LYS A 69 -15.28 9.37 -15.62
CA LYS A 69 -15.95 10.16 -16.65
C LYS A 69 -16.84 9.30 -17.57
N ARG A 70 -16.40 8.09 -17.91
CA ARG A 70 -17.16 7.14 -18.73
C ARG A 70 -18.35 6.55 -17.97
N GLU A 71 -18.15 6.22 -16.71
CA GLU A 71 -19.12 5.57 -15.83
C GLU A 71 -19.99 6.56 -15.04
N GLY A 72 -20.19 7.78 -15.53
CA GLY A 72 -20.95 8.83 -14.82
C GLY A 72 -22.42 8.49 -14.49
N ASN A 73 -22.94 7.39 -15.04
CA ASN A 73 -24.27 6.84 -14.75
C ASN A 73 -24.28 5.82 -13.59
N ASN A 74 -23.11 5.39 -13.13
CA ASN A 74 -22.99 4.51 -11.97
C ASN A 74 -23.38 5.28 -10.69
N PRO A 75 -24.33 4.79 -9.87
CA PRO A 75 -24.74 5.47 -8.65
C PRO A 75 -23.58 5.73 -7.68
N ASP A 76 -22.58 4.83 -7.63
CA ASP A 76 -21.44 4.92 -6.71
C ASP A 76 -20.46 6.04 -7.12
N LEU A 77 -20.41 6.34 -8.42
CA LEU A 77 -19.59 7.41 -9.00
C LEU A 77 -20.36 8.70 -9.21
N LYS A 78 -21.63 8.77 -8.76
CA LYS A 78 -22.47 9.97 -8.87
C LYS A 78 -21.91 11.14 -8.08
N TRP A 79 -21.19 10.88 -6.99
CA TRP A 79 -20.58 11.89 -6.12
C TRP A 79 -19.06 11.71 -6.07
N PRO A 80 -18.27 12.79 -5.81
CA PRO A 80 -16.81 12.69 -5.73
C PRO A 80 -16.36 11.92 -4.48
N ASN A 81 -16.36 10.59 -4.59
CA ASN A 81 -15.85 9.67 -3.58
C ASN A 81 -14.37 9.36 -3.85
N ILE A 82 -13.47 10.11 -3.20
CA ILE A 82 -12.02 10.03 -3.44
C ILE A 82 -11.50 8.62 -3.13
N ALA A 83 -11.94 8.00 -2.03
CA ALA A 83 -11.53 6.65 -1.64
C ALA A 83 -11.85 5.63 -2.74
N TYR A 84 -13.09 5.65 -3.23
CA TYR A 84 -13.55 4.75 -4.28
C TYR A 84 -12.79 4.97 -5.58
N ILE A 85 -12.60 6.24 -5.99
CA ILE A 85 -11.87 6.59 -7.21
C ILE A 85 -10.42 6.10 -7.12
N LEU A 86 -9.76 6.23 -5.97
CA LEU A 86 -8.39 5.73 -5.77
C LEU A 86 -8.34 4.21 -5.70
N ALA A 87 -9.42 3.53 -5.32
CA ALA A 87 -9.53 2.07 -5.33
C ALA A 87 -9.81 1.50 -6.73
N LEU A 88 -10.20 2.32 -7.72
CA LEU A 88 -10.46 1.84 -9.08
C LEU A 88 -9.23 1.17 -9.69
N SER A 89 -9.46 0.00 -10.27
CA SER A 89 -8.45 -0.74 -11.03
C SER A 89 -8.05 0.04 -12.29
N SER A 90 -6.76 0.34 -12.42
CA SER A 90 -6.21 1.16 -13.52
C SER A 90 -5.72 0.34 -14.72
N GLY A 91 -6.37 -0.79 -15.01
CA GLY A 91 -6.00 -1.71 -16.09
C GLY A 91 -5.74 -3.14 -15.62
N ALA A 92 -5.14 -3.95 -16.51
CA ALA A 92 -4.77 -5.34 -16.22
C ALA A 92 -3.79 -5.42 -15.05
N SER A 93 -3.83 -6.52 -14.30
CA SER A 93 -2.99 -6.71 -13.12
C SER A 93 -1.51 -6.47 -13.48
N PRO A 94 -0.80 -5.58 -12.74
CA PRO A 94 0.59 -5.25 -13.05
C PRO A 94 1.55 -6.44 -12.95
N THR A 95 1.13 -7.53 -12.29
CA THR A 95 1.89 -8.77 -12.15
C THR A 95 1.23 -9.98 -12.83
N GLY A 96 0.03 -9.82 -13.40
CA GLY A 96 -0.78 -10.92 -13.95
C GLY A 96 -1.38 -11.87 -12.89
N VAL A 97 -0.79 -11.96 -11.69
CA VAL A 97 -1.20 -12.89 -10.62
C VAL A 97 -2.61 -12.60 -10.10
N ASN A 98 -3.05 -11.33 -10.15
CA ASN A 98 -4.36 -10.89 -9.64
C ASN A 98 -5.30 -10.39 -10.73
N GLU A 99 -5.04 -10.71 -12.01
CA GLU A 99 -5.84 -10.24 -13.14
C GLU A 99 -7.38 -10.33 -12.96
N PRO A 100 -7.96 -11.40 -12.38
CA PRO A 100 -9.41 -11.46 -12.15
C PRO A 100 -9.93 -10.41 -11.16
N ALA A 101 -9.12 -9.93 -10.20
CA ALA A 101 -9.51 -8.89 -9.25
C ALA A 101 -9.60 -7.49 -9.89
N TYR A 102 -8.99 -7.31 -11.06
CA TYR A 102 -9.03 -6.06 -11.83
C TYR A 102 -10.12 -6.08 -12.91
N ARG A 103 -10.77 -7.23 -13.15
CA ARG A 103 -11.86 -7.34 -14.12
C ARG A 103 -13.16 -6.80 -13.52
N PRO A 104 -14.04 -6.21 -14.34
CA PRO A 104 -15.38 -5.84 -13.90
C PRO A 104 -16.10 -7.06 -13.30
N PRO A 105 -16.86 -6.89 -12.20
CA PRO A 105 -17.59 -7.99 -11.58
C PRO A 105 -18.54 -8.63 -12.60
N GLN A 106 -18.40 -9.93 -12.81
CA GLN A 106 -19.33 -10.69 -13.64
C GLN A 106 -20.66 -10.83 -12.90
N THR A 107 -21.69 -10.14 -13.38
CA THR A 107 -23.03 -10.10 -12.76
C THR A 107 -23.84 -11.38 -12.96
N SER A 108 -23.42 -12.26 -13.87
CA SER A 108 -24.09 -13.53 -14.14
C SER A 108 -23.44 -14.68 -13.38
N LEU A 109 -24.23 -15.39 -12.58
CA LEU A 109 -23.82 -16.70 -12.06
C LEU A 109 -23.51 -17.65 -13.23
N PRO A 110 -22.43 -18.46 -13.15
CA PRO A 110 -22.14 -19.45 -14.18
C PRO A 110 -23.30 -20.45 -14.30
N SER A 111 -23.59 -20.87 -15.53
CA SER A 111 -24.65 -21.84 -15.79
C SER A 111 -24.36 -23.18 -15.08
N PRO A 112 -25.38 -23.97 -14.72
CA PRO A 112 -25.18 -25.27 -14.05
C PRO A 112 -24.25 -26.21 -14.83
N GLY A 113 -24.29 -26.16 -16.17
CA GLY A 113 -23.40 -26.93 -17.04
C GLY A 113 -21.94 -26.48 -16.96
N ALA A 114 -21.68 -25.17 -16.93
CA ALA A 114 -20.32 -24.64 -16.74
C ALA A 114 -19.76 -25.01 -15.36
N LEU A 115 -20.61 -25.00 -14.33
CA LEU A 115 -20.23 -25.37 -12.97
C LEU A 115 -19.90 -26.86 -12.85
N ALA A 116 -20.65 -27.73 -13.55
CA ALA A 116 -20.38 -29.16 -13.60
C ALA A 116 -19.05 -29.49 -14.29
N GLN A 117 -18.67 -28.74 -15.34
CA GLN A 117 -17.38 -28.91 -16.02
C GLN A 117 -16.19 -28.36 -15.21
N ALA A 118 -16.40 -27.32 -14.40
CA ALA A 118 -15.35 -26.69 -13.60
C ALA A 118 -15.02 -27.46 -12.30
N ARG A 119 -15.98 -28.23 -11.74
CA ARG A 119 -15.79 -29.02 -10.52
C ARG A 119 -14.57 -29.96 -10.54
N PRO A 120 -14.39 -30.83 -11.55
CA PRO A 120 -13.25 -31.77 -11.55
C PRO A 120 -11.90 -31.03 -11.60
N SER A 121 -11.80 -29.96 -12.39
CA SER A 121 -10.58 -29.13 -12.45
C SER A 121 -10.31 -28.42 -11.11
N GLY A 122 -11.36 -27.97 -10.43
CA GLY A 122 -11.23 -27.38 -9.09
C GLY A 122 -10.77 -28.38 -8.03
N GLU A 123 -11.24 -29.63 -8.08
CA GLU A 123 -10.80 -30.70 -7.18
C GLU A 123 -9.34 -31.07 -7.41
N GLU A 124 -8.90 -31.13 -8.67
CA GLU A 124 -7.49 -31.37 -9.03
C GLU A 124 -6.57 -30.24 -8.53
N ALA A 125 -6.98 -28.98 -8.72
CA ALA A 125 -6.23 -27.84 -8.21
C ALA A 125 -6.12 -27.85 -6.68
N LEU A 126 -7.20 -28.22 -5.97
CA LEU A 126 -7.19 -28.37 -4.52
C LEU A 126 -6.30 -29.53 -4.06
N ALA A 127 -6.25 -30.64 -4.81
CA ALA A 127 -5.35 -31.74 -4.51
C ALA A 127 -3.87 -31.31 -4.64
N ASN A 128 -3.52 -30.62 -5.73
CA ASN A 128 -2.16 -30.11 -5.95
C ASN A 128 -1.74 -29.10 -4.86
N MET A 129 -2.66 -28.23 -4.42
CA MET A 129 -2.41 -27.31 -3.31
C MET A 129 -2.19 -28.07 -1.98
N ARG A 130 -2.97 -29.12 -1.72
CA ARG A 130 -2.77 -29.95 -0.52
C ARG A 130 -1.43 -30.69 -0.54
N GLU A 131 -1.03 -31.21 -1.69
CA GLU A 131 0.23 -31.92 -1.87
C GLU A 131 1.43 -30.99 -1.67
N SER A 132 1.43 -29.82 -2.31
CA SER A 132 2.49 -28.81 -2.13
C SER A 132 2.63 -28.30 -0.68
N LEU A 133 1.53 -28.22 0.06
CA LEU A 133 1.57 -27.88 1.48
C LEU A 133 2.19 -29.00 2.33
N LEU A 134 1.97 -30.26 1.99
CA LEU A 134 2.52 -31.41 2.71
C LEU A 134 4.05 -31.52 2.51
N ASP A 135 4.54 -31.32 1.30
CA ASP A 135 5.99 -31.36 1.01
C ASP A 135 6.78 -30.31 1.82
N SER A 136 6.21 -29.12 2.01
CA SER A 136 6.84 -28.04 2.79
C SER A 136 7.05 -28.36 4.28
N THR A 137 6.29 -29.32 4.84
CA THR A 137 6.42 -29.72 6.26
C THR A 137 7.57 -30.70 6.51
N THR A 138 8.09 -31.35 5.46
CA THR A 138 9.15 -32.35 5.60
C THR A 138 10.56 -31.78 5.43
N GLU A 139 10.71 -30.63 4.79
CA GLU A 139 12.01 -29.98 4.60
C GLU A 139 12.49 -29.16 5.82
N CYS A 140 11.58 -28.68 6.69
CA CYS A 140 11.95 -27.93 7.90
C CYS A 140 12.69 -28.77 8.97
N ARG A 141 12.86 -30.09 8.79
CA ARG A 141 13.51 -30.97 9.79
C ARG A 141 14.93 -31.44 9.45
N LYS A 142 15.50 -31.09 8.29
CA LYS A 142 16.82 -31.61 7.88
C LYS A 142 18.01 -30.69 8.15
N SER A 143 17.78 -29.45 8.58
CA SER A 143 18.86 -28.45 8.75
C SER A 143 19.62 -28.56 10.08
N ASP A 144 19.08 -29.22 11.11
CA ASP A 144 19.65 -29.17 12.48
C ASP A 144 20.61 -30.31 12.86
N ARG A 145 20.94 -31.24 11.95
CA ARG A 145 21.75 -32.43 12.29
C ARG A 145 23.11 -32.54 11.62
N ARG A 146 23.64 -31.46 11.05
CA ARG A 146 24.93 -31.49 10.33
C ARG A 146 25.91 -30.39 10.75
N SER A 147 26.07 -30.18 12.05
CA SER A 147 27.08 -29.26 12.60
C SER A 147 27.73 -29.83 13.85
N ASN A 148 28.25 -31.07 13.79
CA ASN A 148 29.15 -31.54 14.85
C ASN A 148 30.14 -32.61 14.38
N LYS A 149 31.14 -32.24 13.57
CA LYS A 149 32.45 -32.91 13.57
C LYS A 149 33.48 -32.15 12.73
N ARG A 150 34.65 -31.90 13.33
CA ARG A 150 35.87 -31.26 12.81
C ARG A 150 35.81 -29.73 12.96
N GLY A 151 36.77 -29.02 13.55
CA GLY A 151 38.13 -29.37 13.92
C GLY A 151 38.58 -28.53 15.11
N ARG A 152 39.19 -29.25 16.05
CA ARG A 152 39.96 -28.79 17.18
C ARG A 152 41.30 -28.28 16.65
N ARG A 153 41.67 -27.02 16.88
CA ARG A 153 43.08 -26.58 17.00
C ARG A 153 43.18 -25.27 17.77
N SER A 154 43.90 -25.36 18.88
CA SER A 154 44.35 -24.28 19.76
C SER A 154 45.51 -23.48 19.16
N SER A 155 45.60 -22.21 19.54
CA SER A 155 46.82 -21.47 19.96
C SER A 155 46.44 -19.98 20.04
N ASP A 156 46.21 -19.43 21.24
CA ASP A 156 47.21 -18.70 22.05
C ASP A 156 47.73 -17.41 21.40
N HIS A 157 47.24 -16.25 21.86
CA HIS A 157 48.03 -15.20 22.55
C HIS A 157 47.20 -13.93 22.82
N THR A 158 47.19 -13.57 24.10
CA THR A 158 46.74 -12.35 24.83
C THR A 158 47.63 -11.11 24.54
N PRO A 159 47.48 -9.92 25.19
CA PRO A 159 46.33 -9.24 25.83
C PRO A 159 46.28 -7.68 25.56
N ALA A 160 45.41 -6.98 26.31
CA ALA A 160 45.54 -5.60 26.82
C ALA A 160 45.06 -4.45 25.89
N ALA A 161 44.43 -3.36 26.34
CA ALA A 161 43.96 -2.91 27.66
C ALA A 161 43.03 -1.68 27.48
N SER A 162 42.34 -1.34 28.58
CA SER A 162 42.06 0.04 29.03
C SER A 162 40.89 0.84 28.44
N CYS A 163 39.81 0.92 29.23
CA CYS A 163 38.99 2.13 29.43
C CYS A 163 39.88 3.29 29.96
N PRO A 164 39.51 4.60 29.97
CA PRO A 164 38.25 5.19 30.48
C PRO A 164 37.68 6.32 29.58
N GLY A 165 36.38 6.65 29.62
CA GLY A 165 35.76 7.48 30.64
C GLY A 165 35.96 8.98 30.36
N LYS A 166 34.90 9.67 29.91
CA LYS A 166 34.69 11.09 30.20
C LYS A 166 33.19 11.39 30.23
N ALA A 167 32.68 11.49 31.45
CA ALA A 167 31.51 12.27 31.79
C ALA A 167 31.82 13.75 31.54
N HIS A 168 30.81 14.50 31.08
CA HIS A 168 30.72 15.93 31.33
C HIS A 168 29.30 16.22 31.81
N ASP A 169 29.26 16.86 32.98
CA ASP A 169 28.10 17.21 33.78
C ASP A 169 27.18 18.26 33.12
N PRO A 170 25.94 18.42 33.62
CA PRO A 170 24.95 19.41 33.26
C PRO A 170 25.08 20.68 34.13
N SER A 171 24.77 21.84 33.57
CA SER A 171 24.37 23.06 34.31
C SER A 171 23.93 24.10 33.27
N GLN A 172 22.63 24.42 33.21
CA GLN A 172 21.98 25.55 33.89
C GLN A 172 21.85 26.79 32.99
N MET A 173 20.58 27.24 32.92
CA MET A 173 20.13 28.63 32.90
C MET A 173 20.43 29.41 31.60
N ASP A 174 19.56 30.29 31.09
CA ASP A 174 18.58 31.10 31.79
C ASP A 174 17.54 31.72 30.83
N CYS A 175 16.40 32.07 31.43
CA CYS A 175 15.46 33.17 31.18
C CYS A 175 15.13 33.75 29.78
N GLY A 176 13.81 33.93 29.59
CA GLY A 176 13.19 35.10 28.94
C GLY A 176 12.56 34.78 27.57
N GLY A 177 11.26 34.93 27.30
CA GLY A 177 10.26 35.84 27.86
C GLY A 177 10.13 37.08 26.98
N PHE A 178 8.90 37.33 26.47
CA PHE A 178 8.41 38.57 25.81
C PHE A 178 8.97 38.86 24.39
N TRP A 179 8.19 39.13 23.32
CA TRP A 179 6.77 39.42 23.07
C TRP A 179 6.29 38.61 21.86
#